data_AF-A0A7X4F8C6-F1
#
_entry.id   AF-A0A7X4F8C6-F1
#
_cell.length_a   1.000
_cell.length_b   1.000
_cell.length_c   1.000
_cell.angle_alpha   90.00
_cell.angle_beta   90.00
_cell.angle_gamma   90.00
#
_symmetry.space_group_name_H-M   'P 1'
#
loop_
_entity.id
_entity.type
_entity.pdbx_description
1 polymer ?
#
loop_
_entity_poly.entity_id
_entity_poly.type
_entity_poly.pdbx_seq_one_letter_code
_entity_poly.pdbx_strand_id
1 'polypeptide(L)'
;MIDEVGRLVKAPFSINVGDKETLMMLEKWLSDPDYNAVLLRDIKRSNEPVAQALTEAMARFQLGLILLESGKKQEAMAEWRKALALDPENWIIHKQIWAVEHPDKFYNGGVDYGWQKTQLEIEKRNK
;
A
#
# COMPACT_ATOMS: atom_id res chain seq x y z
N MET A 1 1.60 -21.86 -8.77
CA MET A 1 1.08 -23.17 -8.33
C MET A 1 -0.41 -23.01 -8.16
N ILE A 2 -1.21 -23.82 -8.84
CA ILE A 2 -2.68 -23.75 -8.85
C ILE A 2 -3.21 -24.82 -7.88
N ASP A 3 -4.24 -24.51 -7.06
CA ASP A 3 -4.86 -25.49 -6.17
C ASP A 3 -5.81 -26.45 -6.90
N GLU A 4 -6.35 -27.42 -6.17
CA GLU A 4 -7.28 -28.44 -6.67
C GLU A 4 -8.61 -27.87 -7.22
N VAL A 5 -8.86 -26.57 -7.00
CA VAL A 5 -10.05 -25.85 -7.48
C VAL A 5 -9.70 -24.82 -8.56
N GLY A 6 -8.47 -24.82 -9.08
CA GLY A 6 -8.06 -23.95 -10.18
C GLY A 6 -7.59 -22.55 -9.74
N ARG A 7 -7.36 -22.30 -8.45
CA ARG A 7 -6.93 -20.98 -7.94
C ARG A 7 -5.42 -20.87 -7.90
N LEU A 8 -4.86 -19.76 -8.37
CA LEU A 8 -3.43 -19.46 -8.26
C LEU A 8 -3.05 -19.15 -6.80
N VAL A 9 -2.20 -19.99 -6.19
CA VAL A 9 -1.85 -19.94 -4.75
C VAL A 9 -0.60 -19.10 -4.44
N LYS A 10 0.05 -18.46 -5.43
CA LYS A 10 1.28 -17.67 -5.13
C LYS A 10 1.51 -16.50 -6.09
N ALA A 11 0.98 -15.32 -5.74
CA ALA A 11 1.33 -13.94 -6.12
C ALA A 11 0.24 -12.98 -5.57
N PRO A 12 0.47 -11.66 -5.37
CA PRO A 12 -0.39 -10.77 -4.56
C PRO A 12 -1.81 -10.51 -5.08
N PHE A 13 -2.23 -11.20 -6.15
CA PHE A 13 -3.55 -11.07 -6.76
C PHE A 13 -4.23 -12.44 -6.82
N SER A 14 -5.21 -12.63 -5.96
CA SER A 14 -6.04 -13.84 -5.91
C SER A 14 -7.07 -13.79 -7.05
N ILE A 15 -6.70 -14.20 -8.26
CA ILE A 15 -7.65 -14.32 -9.38
C ILE A 15 -8.23 -15.74 -9.41
N ASN A 16 -9.56 -15.85 -9.31
CA ASN A 16 -10.28 -17.11 -9.42
C ASN A 16 -10.71 -17.33 -10.88
N VAL A 17 -10.01 -18.19 -11.60
CA VAL A 17 -10.31 -18.45 -13.03
C VAL A 17 -11.64 -19.19 -13.22
N GLY A 18 -12.19 -19.81 -12.18
CA GLY A 18 -13.53 -20.40 -12.19
C GLY A 18 -14.67 -19.42 -11.91
N ASP A 19 -14.34 -18.17 -11.57
CA ASP A 19 -15.35 -17.13 -11.38
C ASP A 19 -15.94 -16.67 -12.73
N LYS A 20 -17.27 -16.50 -12.74
CA LYS A 20 -18.02 -16.21 -13.97
C LYS A 20 -17.65 -14.86 -14.57
N GLU A 21 -17.34 -13.87 -13.73
CA GLU A 21 -16.94 -12.53 -14.18
C GLU A 21 -15.56 -12.57 -14.84
N THR A 22 -14.63 -13.31 -14.23
CA THR A 22 -13.29 -13.55 -14.79
C THR A 22 -13.35 -14.27 -16.15
N LEU A 23 -14.21 -15.28 -16.29
CA LEU A 23 -14.41 -16.00 -17.55
C LEU A 23 -15.00 -15.10 -18.65
N MET A 24 -15.99 -14.26 -18.32
CA MET A 24 -16.56 -13.30 -19.27
C MET A 24 -15.55 -12.25 -19.72
N MET A 25 -14.67 -11.81 -18.82
CA MET A 25 -13.59 -10.89 -19.14
C MET A 25 -12.58 -11.53 -20.11
N LEU A 26 -12.21 -12.80 -19.87
CA LEU A 26 -11.32 -13.57 -20.75
C LEU A 26 -11.95 -13.84 -22.13
N GLU A 27 -13.23 -14.17 -22.18
CA GLU A 27 -13.95 -14.40 -23.43
C GLU A 27 -13.96 -13.12 -24.28
N LYS A 28 -14.29 -11.97 -23.68
CA LYS A 28 -14.23 -10.67 -24.35
C LYS A 28 -12.83 -10.34 -24.84
N TRP A 29 -11.80 -10.65 -24.05
CA TRP A 29 -10.40 -10.43 -24.41
C TRP A 29 -9.97 -11.23 -25.66
N LEU A 30 -10.52 -12.42 -25.85
CA LEU A 30 -10.25 -13.27 -27.01
C LEU A 30 -11.11 -12.91 -28.23
N SER A 31 -12.32 -12.38 -28.03
CA SER A 31 -13.29 -12.13 -29.11
C SER A 31 -13.28 -10.71 -29.66
N ASP A 32 -12.83 -9.73 -28.87
CA ASP A 32 -12.89 -8.30 -29.20
C ASP A 32 -11.48 -7.68 -29.20
N PRO A 33 -10.92 -7.38 -30.39
CA PRO A 33 -9.58 -6.78 -30.53
C PRO A 33 -9.42 -5.43 -29.80
N ASP A 34 -10.52 -4.68 -29.65
CA ASP A 34 -10.52 -3.36 -29.02
C ASP A 34 -10.78 -3.42 -27.51
N TYR A 35 -11.22 -4.57 -26.98
CA TYR A 35 -11.45 -4.76 -25.55
C TYR A 35 -10.19 -4.50 -24.72
N ASN A 36 -9.01 -4.82 -25.26
CA ASN A 36 -7.72 -4.47 -24.68
C ASN A 36 -7.53 -2.96 -24.51
N ALA A 37 -7.93 -2.16 -25.50
CA ALA A 37 -7.81 -0.71 -25.45
C ALA A 37 -8.79 -0.12 -24.42
N VAL A 38 -9.98 -0.71 -24.28
CA VAL A 38 -10.96 -0.32 -23.25
C VAL A 38 -10.43 -0.65 -21.85
N LEU A 39 -9.95 -1.87 -21.63
CA LEU A 39 -9.35 -2.29 -20.36
C LEU A 39 -8.19 -1.38 -19.94
N LEU A 40 -7.28 -1.07 -20.86
CA LEU A 40 -6.15 -0.19 -20.56
C LEU A 40 -6.59 1.24 -20.22
N ARG A 41 -7.63 1.76 -20.88
CA ARG A 41 -8.21 3.08 -20.55
C ARG A 41 -8.86 3.07 -19.16
N ASP A 42 -9.62 2.03 -18.85
CA ASP A 42 -10.33 1.92 -17.58
C ASP A 42 -9.36 1.73 -16.42
N ILE A 43 -8.33 0.89 -16.57
CA ILE A 43 -7.24 0.72 -15.61
C ILE A 43 -6.49 2.05 -15.39
N LYS A 44 -6.22 2.80 -16.45
CA LYS A 44 -5.55 4.10 -16.32
C LYS A 44 -6.42 5.10 -15.56
N ARG A 45 -7.72 5.17 -15.88
CA ARG A 45 -8.67 6.09 -15.24
C ARG A 45 -8.90 5.74 -13.77
N SER A 46 -8.98 4.46 -13.41
CA SER A 46 -9.08 4.03 -12.02
C SER A 46 -7.83 4.37 -11.21
N ASN A 47 -6.66 4.35 -11.85
CA ASN A 47 -5.38 4.59 -11.18
C ASN A 47 -4.98 6.07 -11.09
N GLU A 48 -5.56 6.97 -11.87
CA GLU A 48 -5.15 8.40 -11.88
C GLU A 48 -5.35 9.10 -10.51
N PRO A 49 -6.53 9.04 -9.86
CA PRO A 49 -6.71 9.63 -8.54
C PRO A 49 -5.84 8.97 -7.47
N VAL A 50 -5.69 7.64 -7.56
CA VAL A 50 -4.85 6.86 -6.64
C VAL A 50 -3.38 7.26 -6.80
N ALA A 51 -2.88 7.39 -8.03
CA ALA A 51 -1.52 7.78 -8.33
C ALA A 51 -1.19 9.20 -7.85
N GLN A 52 -2.13 10.14 -7.98
CA GLN A 52 -1.99 11.50 -7.43
C GLN A 52 -1.90 11.46 -5.90
N ALA A 53 -2.80 10.72 -5.23
CA ALA A 53 -2.79 10.57 -3.78
C ALA A 53 -1.47 9.95 -3.27
N LEU A 54 -0.98 8.89 -3.93
CA LEU A 54 0.29 8.25 -3.58
C LEU A 54 1.50 9.16 -3.83
N THR A 55 1.45 9.98 -4.88
CA THR A 55 2.49 10.98 -5.16
C THR A 55 2.51 12.07 -4.08
N GLU A 56 1.34 12.56 -3.67
CA GLU A 56 1.21 13.50 -2.56
C GLU A 56 1.69 12.88 -1.23
N ALA A 57 1.33 11.62 -0.97
CA ALA A 57 1.80 10.89 0.20
C ALA A 57 3.34 10.85 0.25
N MET A 58 3.97 10.51 -0.88
CA MET A 58 5.44 10.49 -0.99
C MET A 58 6.05 11.88 -0.77
N ALA A 59 5.47 12.93 -1.34
CA ALA A 59 5.97 14.29 -1.16
C ALA A 59 5.91 14.74 0.31
N ARG A 60 4.80 14.45 1.00
CA ARG A 60 4.64 14.72 2.43
C ARG A 60 5.61 13.90 3.28
N PHE A 61 5.84 12.64 2.91
CA PHE A 61 6.83 11.80 3.55
C PHE A 61 8.24 12.40 3.49
N GLN A 62 8.68 12.83 2.31
CA GLN A 62 9.98 13.48 2.10
C GLN A 62 10.09 14.80 2.87
N LEU A 63 9.03 15.61 2.87
CA LEU A 63 9.00 16.83 3.68
C LEU A 63 9.19 16.53 5.17
N GLY A 64 8.54 15.48 5.68
CA GLY A 64 8.71 15.07 7.07
C GLY A 64 10.14 14.62 7.40
N LEU A 65 10.84 13.95 6.47
CA LEU A 65 12.26 13.61 6.65
C LEU A 65 13.13 14.87 6.79
N ILE A 66 12.96 15.85 5.89
CA ILE A 66 13.69 17.12 5.91
C ILE A 66 13.41 17.90 7.21
N LEU A 67 12.16 17.91 7.66
CA LEU A 67 11.76 18.55 8.91
C LEU A 67 12.40 17.87 10.12
N LEU A 68 12.46 16.53 10.12
CA LEU A 68 13.10 15.79 11.20
C LEU A 68 14.61 16.06 11.26
N GLU A 69 15.30 16.06 10.11
CA GLU A 69 16.72 16.45 10.00
C GLU A 69 16.97 17.88 10.51
N SER A 70 16.00 18.76 10.29
CA SER A 70 16.02 20.15 10.80
C SER A 70 15.66 20.27 12.29
N GLY A 71 15.49 19.16 13.01
CA GLY A 71 15.12 19.12 14.43
C GLY A 71 13.63 19.38 14.72
N LYS A 72 12.81 19.59 13.68
CA LYS A 72 11.38 19.93 13.78
C LYS A 72 10.51 18.67 13.88
N LYS A 73 10.74 17.87 14.91
CA LYS A 73 10.12 16.56 15.12
C LYS A 73 8.59 16.59 15.05
N GLN A 74 7.93 17.60 15.63
CA GLN A 74 6.47 17.69 15.65
C GLN A 74 5.88 18.00 14.25
N GLU A 75 6.53 18.88 13.50
CA GLU A 75 6.13 19.20 12.12
C GLU A 75 6.30 17.96 11.22
N ALA A 76 7.40 17.22 11.39
CA ALA A 76 7.64 15.97 10.68
C ALA A 76 6.53 14.93 10.92
N MET A 77 6.15 14.72 12.18
CA MET A 77 5.06 13.81 12.54
C MET A 77 3.71 14.22 11.96
N ALA A 78 3.44 15.53 11.89
CA ALA A 78 2.22 16.03 11.27
C ALA A 78 2.17 15.70 9.77
N GLU A 79 3.28 15.89 9.04
CA GLU A 79 3.34 15.54 7.61
C GLU A 79 3.30 14.04 7.35
N TRP A 80 3.97 13.24 8.19
CA TRP A 80 3.89 11.78 8.08
C TRP A 80 2.50 11.22 8.36
N ARG A 81 1.75 11.79 9.33
CA ARG A 81 0.35 11.39 9.54
C ARG A 81 -0.56 11.73 8.36
N LYS A 82 -0.35 12.88 7.71
CA LYS A 82 -1.06 13.24 6.48
C LYS A 82 -0.68 12.30 5.32
N ALA A 83 0.61 11.97 5.19
CA ALA A 83 1.09 11.01 4.20
C ALA A 83 0.47 9.62 4.42
N LEU A 84 0.37 9.18 5.68
CA LEU A 84 -0.25 7.91 6.04
C LEU A 84 -1.77 7.90 5.80
N ALA A 85 -2.45 9.03 5.94
CA ALA A 85 -3.87 9.12 5.60
C ALA A 85 -4.11 8.92 4.08
N LEU A 86 -3.14 9.30 3.24
CA LEU A 86 -3.18 9.13 1.78
C LEU A 86 -2.69 7.75 1.32
N ASP A 87 -1.70 7.17 2.02
CA ASP A 87 -1.18 5.82 1.79
C ASP A 87 -1.13 5.02 3.10
N PRO A 88 -2.27 4.50 3.57
CA PRO A 88 -2.36 3.83 4.88
C PRO A 88 -1.62 2.50 4.98
N GLU A 89 -1.19 1.94 3.86
CA GLU A 89 -0.45 0.67 3.79
C GLU A 89 1.06 0.91 3.63
N ASN A 90 1.51 2.17 3.60
CA ASN A 90 2.91 2.51 3.44
C ASN A 90 3.74 2.10 4.67
N TRP A 91 4.42 0.97 4.53
CA TRP A 91 5.24 0.42 5.60
C TRP A 91 6.38 1.34 6.05
N ILE A 92 6.90 2.16 5.13
CA ILE A 92 8.01 3.07 5.43
C ILE A 92 7.52 4.19 6.36
N ILE A 93 6.36 4.77 6.05
CA ILE A 93 5.78 5.86 6.86
C ILE A 93 5.46 5.37 8.28
N HIS A 94 4.83 4.20 8.40
CA HIS A 94 4.58 3.54 9.69
C HIS A 94 5.84 3.40 10.53
N LYS A 95 6.90 2.86 9.92
CA LYS A 95 8.19 2.70 10.60
C LYS A 95 8.82 4.01 11.05
N GLN A 96 8.72 5.08 10.26
CA GLN A 96 9.28 6.36 10.65
C GLN A 96 8.53 6.97 11.85
N ILE A 97 7.20 6.91 11.84
CA ILE A 97 6.35 7.34 12.96
C ILE A 97 6.70 6.55 14.22
N TRP A 98 6.73 5.22 14.11
CA TRP A 98 7.04 4.34 15.25
C TRP A 98 8.45 4.51 15.78
N ALA A 99 9.45 4.71 14.93
CA ALA A 99 10.82 4.97 15.37
C ALA A 99 10.92 6.28 16.17
N VAL A 100 10.11 7.26 15.81
CA VAL A 100 10.03 8.54 16.51
C VAL A 100 9.28 8.44 17.85
N GLU A 101 8.18 7.69 17.89
CA GLU A 101 7.32 7.54 19.08
C GLU A 101 7.87 6.50 20.08
N HIS A 102 8.50 5.45 19.57
CA HIS A 102 9.03 4.31 20.32
C HIS A 102 10.51 4.05 19.97
N PRO A 103 11.42 4.99 20.24
CA PRO A 103 12.83 4.85 19.89
C PRO A 103 13.50 3.63 20.54
N ASP A 104 12.99 3.17 21.69
CA ASP A 104 13.43 1.95 22.36
C ASP A 104 13.23 0.68 21.50
N LYS A 105 12.23 0.69 20.61
CA LYS A 105 11.89 -0.43 19.72
C LYS A 105 12.73 -0.48 18.44
N PHE A 106 13.54 0.54 18.19
CA PHE A 106 14.32 0.69 16.96
C PHE A 106 15.81 0.88 17.21
N TYR A 107 16.20 1.62 18.24
CA TYR A 107 17.58 2.07 18.44
C TYR A 107 18.28 1.43 19.65
N ASN A 108 17.54 0.96 20.66
CA ASN A 108 18.12 0.31 21.85
C ASN A 108 18.42 -1.17 21.59
N GLY A 109 19.41 -1.41 20.72
CA GLY A 109 19.85 -2.74 20.30
C GLY A 109 19.48 -3.01 18.85
N GLY A 110 18.35 -3.67 18.62
CA GLY A 110 17.85 -4.01 17.29
C GLY A 110 16.36 -3.72 17.13
N VAL A 111 15.90 -3.81 15.89
CA VAL A 111 14.49 -3.56 15.54
C VAL A 111 13.60 -4.66 16.12
N ASP A 112 12.63 -4.29 16.96
CA ASP A 112 11.65 -5.20 17.55
C ASP A 112 10.55 -5.55 16.54
N TYR A 113 10.82 -6.54 15.67
CA TYR A 113 9.88 -6.99 14.64
C TYR A 113 8.60 -7.65 15.22
N GLY A 114 8.67 -8.22 16.42
CA GLY A 114 7.50 -8.80 17.09
C GLY A 114 6.51 -7.71 17.52
N TRP A 115 7.04 -6.62 18.06
CA TRP A 115 6.25 -5.44 18.39
C TRP A 115 5.64 -4.79 17.14
N GLN A 116 6.41 -4.66 16.04
CA GLN A 116 5.90 -4.11 14.78
C GLN A 116 4.70 -4.90 14.22
N LYS A 117 4.78 -6.24 14.26
CA LYS A 117 3.66 -7.09 13.84
C LYS A 117 2.42 -6.86 14.72
N THR A 118 2.61 -6.68 16.01
CA THR A 118 1.51 -6.40 16.95
C THR A 118 0.85 -5.06 16.66
N GLN A 119 1.63 -4.01 16.38
CA GLN A 119 1.09 -2.69 16.02
C GLN A 119 0.26 -2.73 14.74
N LEU A 120 0.75 -3.40 13.69
CA LEU A 120 -0.02 -3.57 12.45
C LEU A 120 -1.38 -4.21 12.69
N GLU A 121 -1.46 -5.23 13.54
CA GLU A 121 -2.72 -5.90 13.83
C GLU A 121 -3.67 -5.01 14.66
N ILE A 122 -3.13 -4.14 15.53
CA ILE A 122 -3.92 -3.13 16.25
C ILE A 122 -4.48 -2.09 15.27
N GLU A 123 -3.64 -1.55 14.39
CA GLU A 123 -4.06 -0.54 13.40
C GLU A 123 -5.09 -1.09 12.41
N LYS A 124 -4.94 -2.35 11.97
CA LYS A 124 -5.94 -3.04 11.14
C LYS A 124 -7.27 -3.26 11.85
N ARG A 125 -7.26 -3.51 13.16
CA ARG A 125 -8.49 -3.69 13.97
C ARG A 125 -9.21 -2.37 14.25
N ASN A 126 -8.50 -1.25 14.19
CA ASN A 126 -9.02 0.08 14.49
C ASN A 126 -9.46 0.86 13.23
N LYS A 127 -9.32 0.28 12.04
CA LYS A 127 -9.90 0.76 10.79
C LYS A 127 -11.32 0.22 10.60
#